data_AF-A0A2I0NC39-F1
#
_entry.id   AF-A0A2I0NC39-F1
#
_cell.length_a   1.000
_cell.length_b   1.000
_cell.length_c   1.000
_cell.angle_alpha   90.00
_cell.angle_beta   90.00
_cell.angle_gamma   90.00
#
_symmetry.space_group_name_H-M   'P 1'
#
loop_
_entity.id
_entity.type
_entity.pdbx_description
1 polymer ?
#
loop_
_entity_poly.entity_id
_entity_poly.type
_entity_poly.pdbx_seq_one_letter_code
_entity_poly.pdbx_strand_id
1 'polypeptide(L)'
;MICPSILSADFSQLKEILPRMEQCGIQVVHFDVMDNHFVPNLTFGPKFIADLRRYSKMTFDVHLMISQPEKTLDQYLDAGADYLTVHYEATSLFELKNMSQKVRSAGKKFGVSIKPKTPVSVYEDILELMDL
;
A
#
# COMPACT_ATOMS: atom_id res chain seq x y z
N MET A 1 11.85 9.71 7.42
CA MET A 1 10.47 9.91 6.92
C MET A 1 9.52 9.37 7.97
N ILE A 2 8.37 10.00 8.18
CA ILE A 2 7.30 9.49 9.06
C ILE A 2 6.10 9.19 8.16
N CYS A 3 5.52 8.01 8.30
CA CYS A 3 4.34 7.56 7.56
C CYS A 3 3.26 7.10 8.57
N PRO A 4 2.40 8.01 9.06
CA PRO A 4 1.40 7.66 10.07
C PRO A 4 0.38 6.66 9.51
N SER A 5 0.05 5.62 10.28
CA SER A 5 -0.99 4.67 9.89
C SER A 5 -2.37 5.26 10.09
N ILE A 6 -3.16 5.27 9.01
CA ILE A 6 -4.55 5.74 9.04
C ILE A 6 -5.41 4.89 9.98
N LEU A 7 -5.04 3.61 10.20
CA LEU A 7 -5.75 2.70 11.09
C LEU A 7 -5.76 3.17 12.55
N SER A 8 -4.78 3.99 12.93
CA SER A 8 -4.70 4.51 14.30
C SER A 8 -5.58 5.75 14.53
N ALA A 9 -6.21 6.29 13.47
CA ALA A 9 -7.05 7.47 13.55
C ALA A 9 -8.53 7.12 13.79
N ASP A 10 -9.29 8.07 14.32
CA ASP A 10 -10.75 8.02 14.29
C ASP A 10 -11.24 8.26 12.85
N PHE A 11 -11.82 7.22 12.24
CA PHE A 11 -12.26 7.26 10.85
C PHE A 11 -13.33 8.33 10.58
N SER A 12 -14.10 8.72 11.60
CA SER A 12 -15.11 9.77 11.46
C SER A 12 -14.51 11.17 11.23
N GLN A 13 -13.22 11.34 11.54
CA GLN A 13 -12.53 12.63 11.50
C GLN A 13 -11.51 12.76 10.35
N LEU A 14 -11.37 11.75 9.49
CA LEU A 14 -10.29 11.70 8.49
C LEU A 14 -10.31 12.86 7.49
N LYS A 15 -11.50 13.34 7.14
CA LYS A 15 -11.68 14.53 6.29
C LYS A 15 -10.97 15.76 6.85
N GLU A 16 -10.92 15.91 8.17
CA GLU A 16 -10.28 17.04 8.86
C GLU A 16 -8.82 16.76 9.20
N ILE A 17 -8.51 15.50 9.54
CA ILE A 17 -7.16 15.09 9.97
C ILE A 17 -6.17 15.14 8.80
N LEU A 18 -6.54 14.67 7.61
CA LEU A 18 -5.60 14.60 6.48
C LEU A 18 -5.01 15.98 6.09
N PRO A 19 -5.82 17.05 5.90
CA PRO A 19 -5.27 18.39 5.67
C PRO A 19 -4.42 18.92 6.83
N ARG A 20 -4.75 18.59 8.07
CA ARG A 20 -3.96 19.00 9.24
C ARG A 20 -2.59 18.31 9.26
N MET A 21 -2.53 17.03 8.91
CA MET A 21 -1.27 16.29 8.79
C MET A 21 -0.35 16.94 7.75
N GLU A 22 -0.90 17.35 6.60
CA GLU A 22 -0.16 18.11 5.58
C GLU A 22 0.42 19.41 6.12
N GLN A 23 -0.39 20.18 6.85
CA GLN A 23 0.05 21.44 7.47
C GLN A 23 1.17 21.23 8.49
N CYS A 24 1.21 20.07 9.15
CA CYS A 24 2.28 19.66 10.05
C CYS A 24 3.53 19.12 9.32
N GLY A 25 3.56 19.13 7.98
CA GLY A 25 4.69 18.68 7.19
C GLY A 25 4.76 17.17 6.98
N ILE A 26 3.68 16.43 7.25
CA ILE A 26 3.58 15.02 6.88
C ILE A 26 3.42 14.94 5.35
N GLN A 27 4.23 14.08 4.74
CA GLN A 27 4.28 13.93 3.28
C GLN A 27 3.71 12.60 2.79
N VAL A 28 3.67 11.59 3.67
CA VAL A 28 3.23 10.23 3.35
C VAL A 28 2.29 9.75 4.45
N VAL A 29 1.22 9.07 4.07
CA VAL A 29 0.28 8.44 5.00
C VAL A 29 0.09 6.98 4.61
N HIS A 30 0.07 6.10 5.62
CA HIS A 30 0.09 4.65 5.44
C HIS A 30 -1.32 4.06 5.55
N PHE A 31 -1.65 3.17 4.61
CA PHE A 31 -2.91 2.44 4.52
C PHE A 31 -2.64 0.94 4.55
N ASP A 32 -2.93 0.32 5.68
CA ASP A 32 -2.88 -1.14 5.84
C ASP A 32 -4.20 -1.78 5.38
N VAL A 33 -4.17 -2.41 4.21
CA VAL A 33 -5.31 -3.10 3.61
C VAL A 33 -5.23 -4.60 3.90
N MET A 34 -6.26 -5.13 4.56
CA MET A 34 -6.30 -6.50 5.07
C MET A 34 -7.59 -7.20 4.62
N ASP A 35 -7.53 -8.49 4.24
CA ASP A 35 -8.63 -9.23 3.61
C ASP A 35 -9.22 -10.38 4.46
N ASN A 36 -8.78 -10.53 5.72
CA ASN A 36 -9.12 -11.64 6.61
C ASN A 36 -8.70 -13.04 6.12
N HIS A 37 -7.89 -13.14 5.06
CA HIS A 37 -7.39 -14.41 4.53
C HIS A 37 -5.87 -14.49 4.62
N PHE A 38 -5.16 -13.45 4.14
CA PHE A 38 -3.70 -13.39 4.23
C PHE A 38 -3.23 -13.04 5.65
N VAL A 39 -4.02 -12.23 6.35
CA VAL A 39 -3.91 -11.89 7.77
C VAL A 39 -5.29 -12.03 8.44
N PRO A 40 -5.39 -12.32 9.75
CA PRO A 40 -6.66 -12.59 10.43
C PRO A 40 -7.42 -11.31 10.83
N ASN A 41 -7.37 -10.26 9.99
CA ASN A 41 -8.00 -8.97 10.21
C ASN A 41 -8.63 -8.48 8.90
N LEU A 42 -9.67 -7.65 9.00
CA LEU A 42 -10.32 -6.98 7.88
C LEU A 42 -10.31 -5.47 8.12
N THR A 43 -9.86 -4.69 7.15
CA THR A 43 -9.82 -3.22 7.27
C THR A 43 -10.75 -2.57 6.24
N PHE A 44 -10.20 -1.99 5.18
CA PHE A 44 -10.93 -1.24 4.16
C PHE A 44 -10.39 -1.56 2.77
N GLY A 45 -11.15 -1.20 1.74
CA GLY A 45 -10.80 -1.45 0.34
C GLY A 45 -10.55 -0.18 -0.48
N PRO A 46 -10.45 -0.31 -1.82
CA PRO A 46 -10.13 0.79 -2.73
C PRO A 46 -11.06 2.00 -2.59
N LYS A 47 -12.36 1.77 -2.35
CA LYS A 47 -13.35 2.83 -2.18
C LYS A 47 -13.00 3.80 -1.04
N PHE A 48 -12.45 3.30 0.06
CA PHE A 48 -12.04 4.12 1.20
C PHE A 48 -10.87 5.04 0.84
N ILE A 49 -9.87 4.48 0.15
CA ILE A 49 -8.71 5.25 -0.34
C ILE A 49 -9.16 6.33 -1.34
N ALA A 50 -10.01 5.96 -2.30
CA ALA A 50 -10.58 6.90 -3.28
C ALA A 50 -11.37 8.03 -2.62
N ASP A 51 -12.15 7.71 -1.57
CA ASP A 51 -12.89 8.71 -0.82
C ASP A 51 -11.98 9.71 -0.11
N LEU A 52 -10.83 9.26 0.40
CA LEU A 52 -9.86 10.09 1.11
C LEU A 52 -8.92 10.87 0.18
N ARG A 53 -8.63 10.33 -1.01
CA ARG A 53 -7.70 10.92 -1.98
C ARG A 53 -8.06 12.36 -2.34
N ARG A 54 -9.35 12.70 -2.34
CA ARG A 54 -9.86 14.05 -2.63
C ARG A 54 -9.54 15.10 -1.55
N TYR A 55 -9.13 14.68 -0.36
CA TYR A 55 -8.87 15.55 0.79
C TYR A 55 -7.38 15.76 1.09
N SER A 56 -6.49 15.19 0.28
CA SER A 56 -5.05 15.23 0.52
C SER A 56 -4.29 15.20 -0.79
N LYS A 57 -3.08 15.77 -0.81
CA LYS A 57 -2.04 15.62 -1.84
C LYS A 57 -0.82 14.84 -1.34
N MET A 58 -0.80 14.40 -0.08
CA MET A 58 0.25 13.49 0.44
C MET A 58 0.36 12.24 -0.42
N THR A 59 1.54 11.64 -0.41
CA THR A 59 1.73 10.30 -0.96
C THR A 59 0.90 9.31 -0.16
N PHE A 60 0.05 8.56 -0.86
CA PHE A 60 -0.72 7.47 -0.25
C PHE A 60 0.08 6.18 -0.40
N ASP A 61 0.57 5.67 0.73
CA ASP A 61 1.31 4.42 0.84
C ASP A 61 0.36 3.28 1.21
N VAL A 62 0.05 2.46 0.22
CA VAL A 62 -0.96 1.40 0.32
C VAL A 62 -0.25 0.06 0.44
N HIS A 63 -0.37 -0.52 1.64
CA HIS A 63 0.21 -1.79 2.00
C HIS A 63 -0.86 -2.89 1.92
N LEU A 64 -0.71 -3.76 0.92
CA LEU A 64 -1.63 -4.83 0.60
C LEU A 64 -1.25 -6.11 1.36
N MET A 65 -1.82 -6.27 2.56
CA MET A 65 -1.85 -7.53 3.32
C MET A 65 -3.06 -8.38 2.90
N ILE A 66 -3.14 -8.68 1.59
CA ILE A 66 -4.25 -9.42 0.99
C ILE A 66 -3.75 -10.60 0.18
N SER A 67 -4.60 -11.59 -0.02
CA SER A 67 -4.35 -12.77 -0.85
C SER A 67 -4.51 -12.39 -2.32
N GLN A 68 -3.61 -12.87 -3.18
CA GLN A 68 -3.69 -12.65 -4.63
C GLN A 68 -3.84 -11.16 -5.00
N PRO A 69 -2.94 -10.28 -4.51
CA PRO A 69 -3.02 -8.83 -4.72
C PRO A 69 -3.09 -8.44 -6.20
N GLU A 70 -2.53 -9.26 -7.10
CA GLU A 70 -2.58 -9.05 -8.55
C GLU A 70 -4.00 -8.90 -9.10
N LYS A 71 -5.00 -9.50 -8.45
CA LYS A 71 -6.42 -9.44 -8.87
C LYS A 71 -7.09 -8.10 -8.61
N THR A 72 -6.57 -7.32 -7.67
CA THR A 72 -7.19 -6.07 -7.22
C THR A 72 -6.26 -4.86 -7.30
N LEU A 73 -5.00 -5.07 -7.70
CA LEU A 73 -3.98 -4.03 -7.85
C LEU A 73 -4.47 -2.79 -8.60
N ASP A 74 -5.14 -3.00 -9.75
CA ASP A 74 -5.62 -1.91 -10.60
C ASP A 74 -6.65 -1.03 -9.89
N GLN A 75 -7.48 -1.63 -9.02
CA GLN A 75 -8.47 -0.89 -8.23
C GLN A 75 -7.79 0.04 -7.22
N TYR A 76 -6.65 -0.35 -6.64
CA TYR A 76 -5.90 0.49 -5.72
C TYR A 76 -5.12 1.60 -6.45
N LEU A 77 -4.58 1.31 -7.64
CA LEU A 77 -4.01 2.34 -8.52
C LEU A 77 -5.07 3.40 -8.87
N ASP A 78 -6.24 2.97 -9.33
CA ASP A 78 -7.36 3.84 -9.69
C ASP A 78 -7.89 4.64 -8.48
N ALA A 79 -7.82 4.05 -7.28
CA ALA A 79 -8.20 4.74 -6.04
C ALA A 79 -7.23 5.86 -5.63
N GLY A 80 -6.07 5.96 -6.29
CA GLY A 80 -5.08 7.01 -6.04
C GLY A 80 -3.96 6.59 -5.10
N ALA A 81 -3.63 5.30 -5.03
CA ALA A 81 -2.40 4.83 -4.42
C ALA A 81 -1.18 5.43 -5.16
N ASP A 82 -0.22 5.93 -4.40
CA ASP A 82 1.04 6.44 -4.96
C ASP A 82 2.16 5.42 -4.80
N TYR A 83 2.22 4.82 -3.62
CA TYR A 83 3.11 3.72 -3.27
C TYR A 83 2.26 2.47 -3.06
N LEU A 84 2.66 1.35 -3.66
CA LEU A 84 1.98 0.08 -3.54
C LEU A 84 2.96 -0.98 -3.05
N THR A 85 2.74 -1.43 -1.82
CA THR A 85 3.57 -2.45 -1.18
C THR A 85 2.78 -3.75 -1.07
N VAL A 86 3.31 -4.84 -1.62
CA VAL A 86 2.68 -6.17 -1.55
C VAL A 86 3.56 -7.13 -0.75
N HIS A 87 2.96 -8.17 -0.18
CA HIS A 87 3.73 -9.21 0.48
C HIS A 87 4.31 -10.22 -0.51
N TYR A 88 5.59 -10.57 -0.33
CA TYR A 88 6.24 -11.65 -1.09
C TYR A 88 5.46 -12.96 -0.99
N GLU A 89 4.92 -13.27 0.19
CA GLU A 89 4.21 -14.53 0.46
C GLU A 89 2.78 -14.56 -0.07
N ALA A 90 2.25 -13.42 -0.54
CA ALA A 90 0.86 -13.31 -0.96
C ALA A 90 0.63 -13.77 -2.41
N THR A 91 1.70 -13.94 -3.19
CA THR A 91 1.64 -14.27 -4.61
C THR A 91 2.93 -14.95 -5.10
N SER A 92 3.04 -15.20 -6.40
CA SER A 92 4.25 -15.78 -7.01
C SER A 92 5.27 -14.71 -7.42
N LEU A 93 6.55 -15.09 -7.55
CA LEU A 93 7.59 -14.18 -8.06
C LEU A 93 7.29 -13.65 -9.47
N PHE A 94 6.61 -14.45 -10.30
CA PHE A 94 6.16 -14.02 -11.62
C PHE A 94 5.14 -12.87 -11.53
N GLU A 95 4.16 -12.99 -10.64
CA GLU A 95 3.18 -11.94 -10.41
C GLU A 95 3.80 -10.69 -9.77
N LEU A 96 4.75 -10.85 -8.83
CA LEU A 96 5.50 -9.70 -8.29
C LEU A 96 6.20 -8.89 -9.40
N LYS A 97 6.81 -9.56 -10.38
CA LYS A 97 7.44 -8.91 -11.54
C LYS A 97 6.43 -8.16 -12.39
N ASN A 98 5.29 -8.79 -12.70
CA ASN A 98 4.22 -8.16 -13.49
C ASN A 98 3.64 -6.93 -12.78
N MET A 99 3.37 -7.05 -11.48
CA MET A 99 2.86 -5.94 -10.68
C MET A 99 3.87 -4.80 -10.57
N SER A 100 5.15 -5.08 -10.32
CA SER A 100 6.22 -4.08 -10.31
C SER A 100 6.27 -3.28 -11.61
N GLN A 101 6.28 -3.98 -12.75
CA GLN A 101 6.26 -3.33 -14.07
C GLN A 101 5.03 -2.47 -14.27
N LYS A 102 3.85 -2.95 -13.86
CA LYS A 102 2.59 -2.22 -14.00
C LYS A 102 2.54 -0.96 -13.12
N VAL A 103 2.92 -1.08 -11.86
CA VAL A 103 2.93 0.06 -10.92
C VAL A 103 3.92 1.12 -11.39
N ARG A 104 5.11 0.72 -11.82
CA ARG A 104 6.12 1.64 -12.36
C ARG A 104 5.69 2.31 -13.67
N SER A 105 5.02 1.60 -14.58
CA SER A 105 4.53 2.19 -15.83
C SER A 105 3.40 3.21 -15.60
N ALA A 106 2.67 3.11 -14.48
CA ALA A 106 1.72 4.11 -14.01
C ALA A 106 2.39 5.32 -13.31
N GLY A 107 3.72 5.41 -13.28
CA GLY A 107 4.47 6.46 -12.60
C GLY A 107 4.39 6.40 -11.07
N LYS A 108 4.02 5.22 -10.54
CA LYS A 108 3.89 4.94 -9.10
C LYS A 108 5.09 4.12 -8.62
N LYS A 109 5.23 3.96 -7.30
CA LYS A 109 6.33 3.18 -6.71
C LYS A 109 5.85 1.84 -6.21
N PHE A 110 6.63 0.79 -6.48
CA PHE A 110 6.32 -0.56 -6.03
C PHE A 110 7.24 -0.97 -4.86
N GLY A 111 6.66 -1.56 -3.82
CA GLY A 111 7.37 -2.10 -2.67
C GLY A 111 7.04 -3.58 -2.46
N VAL A 112 7.95 -4.30 -1.80
CA VAL A 112 7.72 -5.67 -1.36
C VAL A 112 8.01 -5.79 0.13
N SER A 113 7.02 -6.25 0.88
CA SER A 113 7.13 -6.61 2.29
C SER A 113 7.36 -8.11 2.44
N ILE A 114 8.07 -8.51 3.49
CA ILE A 114 8.24 -9.92 3.88
C ILE A 114 7.78 -10.13 5.32
N LYS A 115 7.23 -11.30 5.60
CA LYS A 115 6.87 -11.73 6.95
C LYS A 115 8.14 -11.99 7.78
N PRO A 116 8.09 -11.85 9.12
CA PRO A 116 9.26 -12.03 9.98
C PRO A 116 9.98 -13.39 9.87
N LYS A 117 9.27 -14.44 9.44
CA LYS A 117 9.83 -15.79 9.29
C LYS A 117 10.36 -16.07 7.87
N THR A 118 10.16 -15.15 6.95
CA THR A 118 10.63 -15.29 5.57
C THR A 118 12.13 -15.04 5.52
N PRO A 119 12.93 -15.94 4.93
CA PRO A 119 14.38 -15.75 4.86
C PRO A 119 14.75 -14.46 4.12
N VAL A 120 15.72 -13.72 4.65
CA VAL A 120 16.23 -12.49 4.01
C VAL A 120 16.82 -12.76 2.62
N SER A 121 17.24 -13.99 2.32
CA SER A 121 17.76 -14.35 1.00
C SER A 121 16.75 -14.13 -0.14
N VAL A 122 15.44 -14.06 0.13
CA VAL A 122 14.45 -13.74 -0.90
C VAL A 122 14.67 -12.36 -1.53
N TYR A 123 15.38 -11.45 -0.86
CA TYR A 123 15.72 -10.14 -1.42
C TYR A 123 16.54 -10.23 -2.70
N GLU A 124 17.33 -11.30 -2.89
CA GLU A 124 18.09 -11.53 -4.12
C GLU A 124 17.19 -11.60 -5.36
N ASP A 125 15.95 -12.11 -5.21
CA ASP A 125 15.00 -12.26 -6.30
C ASP A 125 14.16 -11.01 -6.58
N ILE A 126 14.02 -10.11 -5.59
CA ILE A 126 13.05 -9.00 -5.61
C ILE A 126 13.67 -7.62 -5.58
N LEU A 127 14.97 -7.48 -5.31
CA LEU A 127 15.62 -6.18 -5.15
C LEU A 127 15.42 -5.26 -6.36
N GLU A 128 15.52 -5.81 -7.57
CA GLU A 128 15.33 -5.04 -8.81
C GLU A 128 13.87 -4.61 -9.05
N LEU A 129 12.92 -5.26 -8.37
CA LEU A 129 11.49 -4.98 -8.50
C LEU A 129 11.03 -3.81 -7.65
N MET A 130 11.81 -3.45 -6.62
CA MET A 130 11.40 -2.54 -5.55
C MET A 130 11.93 -1.11 -5.78
N ASP A 131 11.10 -0.13 -5.43
CA ASP A 131 11.41 1.30 -5.39
C ASP A 131 11.41 1.88 -3.96
N LEU A 132 10.95 1.06 -3.00
CA LEU A 132 10.65 1.38 -1.61
C LEU A 132 11.21 0.30 -0.68
#